data_AF-A0A554IDP7-F1
#
_entry.id   AF-A0A554IDP7-F1
#
_cell.length_a   1.000
_cell.length_b   1.000
_cell.length_c   1.000
_cell.angle_alpha   90.00
_cell.angle_beta   90.00
_cell.angle_gamma   90.00
#
_symmetry.space_group_name_H-M   'P 1'
#
loop_
_entity.id
_entity.type
_entity.pdbx_description
1 polymer ?
#
loop_
_entity_poly.entity_id
_entity_poly.type
_entity_poly.pdbx_seq_one_letter_code
_entity_poly.pdbx_strand_id
1 'polypeptide(L)' 'LRITPIDKKAVVAFIVDEGKQAVIILNIFYGGKDYEAIMSSSPKSSQK' A
#
# COMPACT_ATOMS: atom_id res chain seq x y z
N LEU A 1 -1.80 -8.21 7.60
CA LEU A 1 -1.39 -6.87 7.19
C LEU A 1 -1.49 -6.77 5.68
N ARG A 2 -2.18 -5.77 5.14
CA ARG A 2 -2.31 -5.51 3.71
C ARG A 2 -1.83 -4.10 3.41
N ILE A 3 -1.24 -3.90 2.23
CA ILE A 3 -0.76 -2.60 1.75
C ILE A 3 -1.30 -2.40 0.35
N THR A 4 -1.84 -1.22 0.04
CA THR A 4 -2.43 -0.92 -1.27
C THR A 4 -2.19 0.54 -1.65
N PRO A 5 -1.85 0.83 -2.93
CA PRO A 5 -1.79 2.20 -3.41
C PRO A 5 -3.17 2.84 -3.43
N ILE A 6 -3.28 4.07 -2.92
CA ILE A 6 -4.53 4.84 -2.91
C ILE A 6 -4.46 6.10 -3.80
N ASP A 7 -3.26 6.58 -4.07
CA ASP A 7 -2.99 7.71 -4.98
C ASP A 7 -1.60 7.52 -5.62
N LYS A 8 -1.27 8.34 -6.62
CA LYS A 8 -0.05 8.31 -7.42
C LYS A 8 1.22 8.25 -6.57
N LYS A 9 1.18 8.83 -5.38
CA LYS A 9 2.25 8.86 -4.39
C LYS A 9 1.73 8.57 -2.99
N ALA A 10 0.81 7.62 -2.82
CA ALA A 10 0.39 7.24 -1.47
C ALA A 10 0.01 5.77 -1.39
N VAL A 11 0.43 5.10 -0.31
CA VAL A 11 0.02 3.74 0.03
C VAL A 11 -0.58 3.71 1.43
N VAL A 12 -1.61 2.89 1.60
CA VAL A 12 -2.25 2.66 2.89
C VAL A 12 -1.89 1.28 3.41
N ALA A 13 -1.51 1.19 4.69
CA ALA A 13 -1.37 -0.06 5.41
C ALA A 13 -2.58 -0.26 6.32
N PHE A 14 -3.19 -1.45 6.24
CA PHE A 14 -4.41 -1.74 6.97
C PHE A 14 -4.54 -3.23 7.33
N ILE A 15 -5.46 -3.50 8.24
CA ILE A 15 -5.95 -4.84 8.56
C ILE A 15 -7.46 -4.89 8.36
N VAL A 16 -7.96 -6.05 7.95
CA VAL A 16 -9.40 -6.33 7.89
C VAL A 16 -9.74 -7.11 9.15
N ASP A 17 -10.64 -6.56 9.96
CA ASP A 17 -11.25 -7.23 11.09
C ASP A 17 -12.61 -7.76 10.65
N GLU A 18 -12.65 -9.04 10.26
CA GLU A 18 -13.88 -9.69 9.79
C GLU A 18 -14.93 -9.80 10.91
N GLY A 19 -14.51 -9.98 12.16
CA GLY A 19 -15.40 -10.07 13.31
C GLY A 19 -16.14 -8.75 13.59
N LYS A 20 -15.49 -7.61 13.31
CA LYS A 20 -16.08 -6.28 13.43
C LYS A 20 -16.62 -5.72 12.11
N GLN A 21 -16.51 -6.48 11.01
CA GLN A 21 -16.81 -6.01 9.64
C GLN A 21 -16.19 -4.64 9.35
N ALA A 22 -14.94 -4.44 9.78
CA ALA A 22 -14.28 -3.15 9.75
C ALA A 22 -12.88 -3.24 9.13
N VAL A 23 -12.47 -2.15 8.48
CA VAL A 23 -11.09 -1.97 8.02
C VAL A 23 -10.41 -0.98 8.96
N ILE A 24 -9.30 -1.42 9.56
CA ILE A 24 -8.52 -0.59 10.47
C ILE A 24 -7.30 -0.09 9.71
N ILE A 25 -7.27 1.22 9.47
CA ILE A 25 -6.12 1.90 8.88
C ILE A 25 -5.03 2.02 9.93
N LEU A 26 -3.87 1.44 9.64
CA LEU A 26 -2.72 1.52 10.53
C LEU A 26 -1.87 2.75 10.22
N ASN A 27 -1.66 3.04 8.93
CA ASN A 27 -0.93 4.22 8.49
C ASN A 27 -1.19 4.55 7.01
N ILE A 28 -0.94 5.80 6.64
CA ILE A 28 -0.90 6.29 5.26
C ILE A 28 0.49 6.85 5.00
N PHE A 29 1.20 6.26 4.04
CA PHE A 29 2.53 6.70 3.64
C PHE A 29 2.40 7.54 2.37
N TYR A 30 2.78 8.81 2.46
CA TYR A 30 2.87 9.71 1.32
C TYR A 30 4.24 9.63 0.67
N GLY A 31 4.27 9.80 -0.64
CA GLY A 31 5.43 9.51 -1.46
C GLY A 31 6.41 10.65 -1.60
N GLY A 32 7.64 10.35 -1.21
CA GLY A 32 8.89 11.04 -1.53
C GLY A 32 9.94 10.01 -1.97
N LYS A 33 11.25 10.32 -1.88
CA LYS A 33 12.35 9.44 -2.35
C LYS A 33 12.21 7.98 -1.92
N ASP A 34 11.69 7.73 -0.71
CA ASP A 34 11.54 6.39 -0.13
C ASP A 34 10.33 5.60 -0.68
N TYR A 35 9.28 6.28 -1.17
CA TYR A 35 8.13 5.63 -1.82
C TYR A 35 8.50 5.11 -3.20
N GLU A 36 9.22 5.92 -3.97
CA GLU A 36 9.74 5.49 -5.28
C GLU A 36 10.67 4.28 -5.10
N ALA A 37 11.53 4.24 -4.07
CA ALA A 37 12.41 3.11 -3.81
C ALA A 37 11.67 1.79 -3.50
N ILE A 38 10.55 1.85 -2.77
CA ILE A 38 9.75 0.67 -2.42
C ILE A 38 8.86 0.23 -3.61
N MET A 39 8.30 1.17 -4.38
CA MET A 39 7.48 0.84 -5.55
C MET A 39 8.32 0.43 -6.77
N SER A 40 9.50 1.01 -6.99
CA SER A 40 10.38 0.67 -8.11
C SER A 40 11.05 -0.70 -7.97
N SER A 41 11.14 -1.23 -6.74
CA SER A 41 11.72 -2.54 -6.46
C SER A 41 10.72 -3.68 -6.53
N SER A 42 9.42 -3.38 -6.72
CA SER A 42 8.45 -4.41 -7.06
C SER A 42 8.68 -4.85 -8.51
N PRO A 43 8.88 -6.17 -8.78
CA PRO A 43 9.03 -6.63 -10.14
C PRO A 43 7.70 -6.35 -10.85
N LYS A 44 7.73 -5.42 -11.81
CA LYS A 44 6.67 -5.36 -12.82
C LYS A 44 6.57 -6.77 -13.39
N SER A 45 5.46 -7.46 -13.12
CA SER A 45 5.10 -8.62 -13.91
C SER A 45 4.88 -8.11 -15.33
N SER A 46 5.95 -8.15 -16.13
CA SER A 46 5.89 -8.06 -17.58
C SER A 46 4.99 -9.20 -18.04
N GLN A 47 3.73 -8.89 -18.25
CA GLN A 47 2.85 -9.70 -19.05
C GLN A 47 2.86 -9.06 -20.44
N LYS A 48 3.83 -9.46 -21.25
CA LYS A 48 3.73 -9.52 -22.71
C LYS A 48 4.80 -10.43 -23.29
#